data_AF-A0A060T7S3-F1
#
_entry.id   AF-A0A060T7S3-F1
#
_cell.length_a   1.000
_cell.length_b   1.000
_cell.length_c   1.000
_cell.angle_alpha   90.00
_cell.angle_beta   90.00
_cell.angle_gamma   90.00
#
_symmetry.space_group_name_H-M   'P 1'
#
loop_
_entity.id
_entity.type
_entity.pdbx_description
1 polymer ?
#
loop_
_entity_poly.entity_id
_entity_poly.type
_entity_poly.pdbx_seq_one_letter_code
_entity_poly.pdbx_strand_id
1 'polypeptide(L)'
;MKMSIPESAKISRQAKDCMQDCVTEFLAFVTSEAAELCSGEKRKTINGKDVLHAFMSLGMENYAAVLAIYLARYRQYVSKGGEVEDDNEDEDHNSSNGSSA
;
A
#
# COMPACT_ATOMS: atom_id res chain seq x y z
N MET A 1 0.63 -4.67 10.94
CA MET A 1 1.26 -4.05 12.13
C MET A 1 1.91 -5.04 13.09
N LYS A 2 1.27 -6.17 13.43
CA LYS A 2 1.79 -7.12 14.44
C LYS A 2 3.16 -7.72 14.06
N MET A 3 3.39 -7.98 12.76
CA MET A 3 4.66 -8.49 12.22
C MET A 3 5.84 -7.50 12.34
N SER A 4 5.55 -6.22 12.64
CA SER A 4 6.56 -5.16 12.73
C SER A 4 6.99 -4.86 14.17
N ILE A 5 6.46 -5.60 15.15
CA ILE A 5 6.74 -5.42 16.58
C ILE A 5 7.04 -6.78 17.24
N PRO A 6 7.65 -6.81 18.44
CA PRO A 6 7.87 -8.07 19.16
C PRO A 6 6.56 -8.84 19.38
N GLU A 7 6.62 -10.17 19.29
CA GLU A 7 5.45 -11.04 19.36
C GLU A 7 4.63 -10.86 20.65
N SER A 8 5.32 -10.62 21.77
CA SER A 8 4.74 -10.37 23.09
C SER A 8 4.11 -8.98 23.25
N ALA A 9 4.41 -8.02 22.38
CA ALA A 9 3.92 -6.66 22.50
C ALA A 9 2.43 -6.55 22.12
N LYS A 10 1.64 -5.82 22.91
CA LYS A 10 0.21 -5.58 22.67
C LYS A 10 0.00 -4.22 22.01
N ILE A 11 -0.93 -4.14 21.06
CA ILE A 11 -1.36 -2.88 20.42
C ILE A 11 -2.79 -2.60 20.87
N SER A 12 -3.06 -1.40 21.37
CA SER A 12 -4.42 -0.99 21.73
C SER A 12 -5.30 -0.85 20.48
N ARG A 13 -6.62 -0.96 20.65
CA ARG A 13 -7.57 -0.74 19.53
C ARG A 13 -7.42 0.67 18.94
N GLN A 14 -7.33 1.69 19.78
CA GLN A 14 -7.17 3.07 19.35
C GLN A 14 -5.91 3.30 18.49
N ALA A 15 -4.80 2.65 18.82
CA ALA A 15 -3.58 2.75 18.01
C ALA A 15 -3.74 2.06 16.65
N LYS A 16 -4.50 0.96 16.56
CA LYS A 16 -4.81 0.33 15.27
C LYS A 16 -5.69 1.25 14.42
N ASP A 17 -6.76 1.79 15.00
CA ASP A 17 -7.69 2.68 14.30
C ASP A 17 -6.96 3.92 13.77
N CYS A 18 -6.14 4.56 14.62
CA CYS A 18 -5.32 5.71 14.21
C CYS A 18 -4.37 5.38 13.05
N MET A 19 -3.73 4.21 13.06
CA MET A 19 -2.84 3.80 11.98
C MET A 19 -3.58 3.44 10.68
N GLN A 20 -4.84 3.00 10.78
CA GLN A 20 -5.71 2.80 9.61
C GLN A 20 -6.10 4.13 8.97
N ASP A 21 -6.41 5.15 9.79
CA ASP A 21 -6.68 6.50 9.30
C ASP A 21 -5.43 7.08 8.61
N CYS A 22 -4.25 6.93 9.25
CA CYS A 22 -2.99 7.37 8.68
C CYS A 22 -2.65 6.67 7.36
N VAL A 23 -2.88 5.35 7.24
CA VAL A 23 -2.56 4.65 5.98
C VAL A 23 -3.51 5.05 4.86
N THR A 24 -4.78 5.33 5.19
CA THR A 24 -5.76 5.83 4.22
C THR A 24 -5.32 7.18 3.65
N GLU A 25 -4.92 8.10 4.53
CA GLU A 25 -4.40 9.41 4.11
C GLU A 25 -3.07 9.27 3.35
N PHE A 26 -2.18 8.39 3.80
CA PHE A 26 -0.92 8.11 3.11
C PHE A 26 -1.14 7.63 1.67
N LEU A 27 -2.09 6.73 1.44
CA LEU A 27 -2.45 6.26 0.10
C LEU A 27 -2.98 7.41 -0.78
N ALA A 28 -3.84 8.26 -0.22
CA ALA A 28 -4.36 9.42 -0.93
C ALA A 28 -3.23 10.42 -1.27
N PHE A 29 -2.30 10.63 -0.35
CA PHE A 29 -1.18 11.55 -0.52
C PHE A 29 -0.21 11.07 -1.61
N VAL A 30 0.24 9.81 -1.56
CA VAL A 30 1.10 9.21 -2.59
C VAL A 30 0.42 9.21 -3.96
N THR A 31 -0.87 8.87 -4.01
CA THR A 31 -1.63 8.85 -5.26
C THR A 31 -1.76 10.25 -5.85
N SER A 32 -1.93 11.27 -5.01
CA SER A 32 -2.03 12.67 -5.45
C SER A 32 -0.71 13.15 -6.06
N GLU A 33 0.43 12.85 -5.43
CA GLU A 33 1.75 13.18 -5.96
C GLU A 33 2.02 12.49 -7.32
N ALA A 34 1.65 11.21 -7.43
CA ALA A 34 1.78 10.47 -8.69
C ALA A 34 0.84 11.03 -9.79
N ALA A 35 -0.37 11.45 -9.40
CA ALA A 35 -1.33 12.06 -10.31
C ALA A 35 -0.84 13.42 -10.82
N GLU A 36 -0.17 14.22 -9.99
CA GLU A 36 0.41 15.50 -10.37
C GLU A 36 1.46 15.34 -11.49
N LEU A 37 2.41 14.41 -11.33
CA LEU A 37 3.38 14.10 -12.37
C LEU A 37 2.70 13.60 -13.65
N CYS A 38 1.78 12.65 -13.52
CA CYS A 38 1.05 12.07 -14.66
C CYS A 38 0.31 13.16 -15.46
N SER A 39 -0.39 14.05 -14.76
CA SER A 39 -1.11 15.18 -15.34
C SER A 39 -0.15 16.20 -15.98
N GLY A 40 0.97 16.49 -15.33
CA GLY A 40 2.03 17.35 -15.86
C GLY A 40 2.61 16.84 -17.19
N GLU A 41 2.70 15.52 -17.34
CA GLU A 41 3.09 14.85 -18.60
C GLU A 41 1.94 14.68 -19.62
N LYS A 42 0.76 15.30 -19.36
CA LYS A 42 -0.45 15.21 -20.20
C LYS A 42 -0.98 13.78 -20.36
N ARG A 43 -0.71 12.90 -19.40
CA ARG A 43 -1.25 11.54 -19.35
C ARG A 43 -2.47 11.50 -18.43
N LYS A 44 -3.42 10.63 -18.76
CA LYS A 44 -4.63 10.38 -17.95
C LYS A 44 -4.55 9.13 -17.08
N THR A 45 -3.51 8.33 -17.27
CA THR A 45 -3.34 7.03 -16.63
C THR A 45 -2.03 7.04 -15.85
N ILE A 46 -2.15 6.91 -14.54
CA ILE A 46 -1.03 6.72 -13.63
C ILE A 46 -0.42 5.35 -13.91
N ASN A 47 0.90 5.30 -14.01
CA ASN A 47 1.65 4.06 -14.18
C ASN A 47 2.68 3.87 -13.06
N GLY A 48 3.31 2.69 -13.00
CA GLY A 48 4.26 2.37 -11.93
C GLY A 48 5.48 3.31 -11.81
N LYS A 49 5.88 4.02 -12.87
CA LYS A 49 6.95 5.02 -12.78
C LYS A 49 6.51 6.28 -12.02
N ASP A 50 5.23 6.65 -12.16
CA ASP A 50 4.68 7.81 -11.46
C ASP A 50 4.68 7.57 -9.95
N VAL A 51 4.29 6.34 -9.55
CA VAL A 51 4.36 5.91 -8.14
C VAL A 51 5.81 5.91 -7.64
N LEU A 52 6.76 5.38 -8.41
CA LEU A 52 8.17 5.43 -8.03
C LEU A 52 8.69 6.86 -7.83
N HIS A 53 8.31 7.78 -8.72
CA HIS A 53 8.66 9.18 -8.59
C HIS A 53 8.03 9.82 -7.35
N ALA A 54 6.76 9.53 -7.06
CA ALA A 54 6.10 10.01 -5.86
C ALA A 54 6.85 9.57 -4.59
N PHE A 55 7.19 8.28 -4.46
CA PHE A 55 7.98 7.79 -3.32
C PHE A 55 9.36 8.46 -3.21
N MET A 56 10.03 8.75 -4.33
CA MET A 56 11.28 9.51 -4.30
C MET A 56 11.08 10.95 -3.83
N SER A 57 10.06 11.64 -4.33
CA SER A 57 9.80 13.06 -4.05
C SER A 57 9.35 13.29 -2.61
N LEU A 58 8.66 12.30 -2.03
CA LEU A 58 8.20 12.30 -0.65
C LEU A 58 9.28 11.87 0.37
N GLY A 59 10.53 11.64 -0.06
CA GLY A 59 11.63 11.24 0.83
C GLY A 59 11.54 9.80 1.33
N MET A 60 10.95 8.91 0.53
CA MET A 60 10.84 7.47 0.81
C MET A 60 11.72 6.65 -0.14
N GLU A 61 12.98 7.06 -0.32
CA GLU A 61 13.88 6.51 -1.33
C GLU A 61 14.20 5.03 -1.10
N ASN A 62 14.26 4.61 0.18
CA ASN A 62 14.46 3.21 0.55
C ASN A 62 13.29 2.33 0.07
N TYR A 63 12.06 2.83 0.11
CA TYR A 63 10.88 2.14 -0.41
C TYR A 63 10.84 2.19 -1.95
N ALA A 64 11.18 3.34 -2.56
CA ALA A 64 11.27 3.46 -4.02
C ALA A 64 12.22 2.43 -4.63
N ALA A 65 13.38 2.19 -4.00
CA ALA A 65 14.34 1.19 -4.45
C ALA A 65 13.75 -0.24 -4.47
N VAL A 66 13.03 -0.62 -3.41
CA VAL A 66 12.37 -1.94 -3.32
C VAL A 66 11.25 -2.06 -4.36
N LEU A 67 10.43 -1.01 -4.49
CA LEU A 67 9.33 -0.96 -5.46
C LEU A 67 9.83 -1.03 -6.91
N ALA A 68 11.00 -0.46 -7.22
CA ALA A 68 11.58 -0.54 -8.55
C ALA A 68 11.94 -1.99 -8.93
N ILE A 69 12.49 -2.75 -7.98
CA ILE A 69 12.77 -4.18 -8.16
C ILE A 69 11.46 -4.96 -8.34
N TYR A 70 10.45 -4.66 -7.51
CA TYR A 70 9.14 -5.30 -7.63
C TYR A 70 8.51 -5.04 -9.00
N LEU A 71 8.48 -3.79 -9.46
CA LEU A 71 7.92 -3.42 -10.77
C LEU A 71 8.65 -4.12 -11.92
N ALA A 72 9.98 -4.27 -11.84
CA ALA A 72 10.76 -5.00 -12.82
C ALA A 72 10.37 -6.49 -12.87
N ARG A 73 10.23 -7.13 -11.69
CA ARG A 73 9.80 -8.54 -11.58
C ARG A 73 8.37 -8.73 -12.07
N TYR A 74 7.45 -7.85 -11.68
CA TYR A 74 6.06 -7.86 -12.11
C TYR A 74 5.95 -7.81 -13.64
N ARG A 75 6.70 -6.90 -14.29
CA ARG A 75 6.73 -6.82 -15.76
C ARG A 75 7.25 -8.10 -16.41
N GLN A 76 8.27 -8.73 -15.84
CA GLN A 76 8.78 -10.02 -16.33
C GLN A 76 7.75 -11.14 -16.15
N TYR A 77 7.04 -11.17 -15.02
CA TYR A 77 5.98 -12.14 -14.74
C TYR A 77 4.83 -12.02 -15.75
N VAL A 78 4.30 -10.82 -15.94
CA VAL A 78 3.24 -10.54 -16.93
C VAL A 78 3.71 -10.87 -18.36
N SER A 79 4.97 -10.56 -18.70
CA SER A 79 5.53 -10.87 -20.03
C SER A 79 5.64 -12.38 -20.30
N LYS A 80 5.69 -13.21 -19.27
CA LYS A 80 5.74 -14.68 -19.36
C LYS A 80 4.35 -15.32 -19.36
N GLY A 81 3.28 -14.52 -19.43
CA GLY A 81 1.90 -15.00 -19.39
C GLY A 81 1.40 -15.32 -17.99
N GLY A 82 2.05 -14.81 -16.95
CA GLY A 82 1.53 -14.89 -15.59
C GLY A 82 0.28 -14.02 -15.45
N GLU A 83 -0.83 -14.61 -15.05
CA GLU A 83 -2.05 -13.90 -14.67
C GLU A 83 -1.89 -13.39 -13.23
N VAL A 84 -2.39 -12.19 -12.96
CA VAL A 84 -2.45 -11.64 -11.60
C VAL A 84 -3.79 -12.08 -11.04
N GLU A 85 -3.77 -13.00 -10.08
CA GLU A 85 -4.96 -13.34 -9.30
C GLU A 85 -5.29 -12.14 -8.39
N ASP A 86 -6.50 -11.61 -8.54
CA ASP A 86 -7.03 -10.56 -7.68
C ASP A 86 -7.47 -11.19 -6.36
N ASP A 87 -6.53 -11.38 -5.44
CA ASP A 87 -6.80 -11.84 -4.08
C ASP A 87 -7.46 -10.71 -3.27
N ASN A 88 -8.70 -10.37 -3.62
CA ASN A 88 -9.61 -9.65 -2.72
C ASN A 88 -10.13 -10.66 -1.68
N GLU A 89 -9.29 -10.98 -0.70
CA GLU A 89 -9.77 -11.62 0.53
C GLU A 89 -10.44 -10.53 1.40
N ASP A 90 -11.77 -10.50 1.39
CA ASP A 90 -12.59 -9.80 2.37
C ASP A 90 -12.31 -10.39 3.77
N GLU A 91 -11.24 -9.94 4.45
CA GLU A 91 -11.00 -10.22 5.87
C GLU A 91 -11.93 -9.35 6.74
N ASP A 92 -13.21 -9.72 6.84
CA ASP A 92 -14.02 -9.35 8.02
C ASP A 92 -14.05 -10.52 9.01
N HIS A 93 -13.05 -10.50 9.89
CA HIS A 93 -13.03 -11.29 11.11
C HIS A 93 -14.22 -10.93 12.01
N ASN A 94 -15.27 -11.74 11.91
CA ASN A 94 -16.24 -11.94 12.96
C ASN A 94 -15.53 -12.38 14.24
N SER A 95 -15.63 -11.60 15.31
CA SER A 95 -15.45 -12.08 16.67
C SER A 95 -16.49 -11.43 17.56
N SER A 96 -17.62 -12.13 17.61
CA SER A 96 -18.50 -12.28 18.77
C SER A 96 -17.85 -11.92 20.11
N ASN A 97 -18.43 -10.94 20.79
CA ASN A 97 -18.46 -10.95 22.25
C ASN A 97 -19.93 -10.96 22.68
N GLY A 98 -20.38 -12.14 23.10
CA GLY A 98 -21.60 -12.27 23.87
C GLY A 98 -21.50 -11.44 25.15
N SER A 99 -22.52 -10.62 25.40
CA SER A 99 -22.77 -10.10 26.74
C SER A 99 -23.94 -10.90 27.31
N SER A 100 -23.61 -11.76 28.28
CA SER A 100 -24.56 -12.18 29.30
C SER A 100 -24.90 -10.96 30.16
N ALA A 101 -26.17 -10.59 30.18
CA ALA A 101 -26.88 -10.00 31.32
C ALA A 101 -28.37 -10.29 31.14
#